data_AF-A0A2E2D6T1-F1
#
_entry.id   AF-A0A2E2D6T1-F1
#
_cell.length_a   1.000
_cell.length_b   1.000
_cell.length_c   1.000
_cell.angle_alpha   90.00
_cell.angle_beta   90.00
_cell.angle_gamma   90.00
#
_symmetry.space_group_name_H-M   'P 1'
#
loop_
_entity.id
_entity.type
_entity.pdbx_description
1 polymer ?
#
loop_
_entity_poly.entity_id
_entity_poly.type
_entity_poly.pdbx_seq_one_letter_code
_entity_poly.pdbx_strand_id
1 'polypeptide(L)' 'MKVFALVGTNNKATVVTESGESKLFSYNTEVASYDHLNNKMTINGWYSATTARHINAFLDFYGFDKMNKKQILEAANGK' A
#
# COMPACT_ATOMS: atom_id res chain seq x y z
N MET A 1 -7.52 6.46 15.21
CA MET A 1 -6.73 5.38 14.61
C MET A 1 -7.58 4.11 14.44
N LYS A 2 -7.70 3.58 13.21
CA LYS A 2 -8.31 2.26 12.93
C LYS A 2 -7.26 1.36 12.29
N VAL A 3 -7.14 0.11 12.73
CA VAL A 3 -6.20 -0.86 12.17
C VAL A 3 -6.97 -2.10 11.74
N PHE A 4 -6.71 -2.59 10.53
CA PHE A 4 -7.29 -3.83 10.04
C PHE A 4 -6.30 -4.60 9.16
N ALA A 5 -6.45 -5.93 9.13
CA ALA A 5 -5.66 -6.77 8.24
C ALA A 5 -6.22 -6.67 6.80
N LEU A 6 -5.33 -6.55 5.82
CA LEU A 6 -5.72 -6.52 4.43
C LEU A 6 -6.03 -7.94 3.94
N VAL A 7 -7.24 -8.14 3.42
CA VAL A 7 -7.67 -9.46 2.89
C VAL A 7 -6.76 -9.86 1.73
N GLY A 8 -6.44 -11.16 1.64
CA GLY A 8 -5.56 -11.70 0.59
C GLY A 8 -4.06 -11.57 0.87
N THR A 9 -3.66 -11.14 2.08
CA THR A 9 -2.24 -10.99 2.48
C THR A 9 -1.78 -11.97 3.56
N ASN A 10 -2.55 -13.05 3.82
CA ASN A 10 -2.26 -14.05 4.85
C ASN A 10 -2.00 -13.44 6.25
N ASN A 11 -2.72 -12.36 6.60
CA ASN A 11 -2.52 -11.57 7.83
C ASN A 11 -1.13 -10.93 7.95
N LYS A 12 -0.41 -10.76 6.84
CA LYS A 12 0.93 -10.17 6.80
C LYS A 12 0.96 -8.73 6.34
N ALA A 13 -0.17 -8.18 5.92
CA ALA A 13 -0.31 -6.76 5.68
C ALA A 13 -1.42 -6.16 6.53
N THR A 14 -1.12 -5.02 7.15
CA THR A 14 -2.06 -4.25 7.96
C THR A 14 -2.21 -2.85 7.39
N VAL A 15 -3.44 -2.37 7.40
CA VAL A 15 -3.77 -1.01 7.03
C VAL A 15 -4.08 -0.24 8.31
N VAL A 16 -3.34 0.84 8.52
CA VAL A 16 -3.56 1.78 9.61
C VAL A 16 -4.16 3.04 9.02
N THR A 17 -5.38 3.39 9.42
CA THR A 17 -6.06 4.61 8.98
C THR A 17 -6.15 5.62 10.11
N GLU A 18 -5.62 6.81 9.88
CA GLU A 18 -5.57 7.91 10.83
C GLU A 18 -5.69 9.26 10.12
N SER A 19 -6.58 10.13 10.62
CA SER A 19 -6.67 11.55 10.23
C SER A 19 -6.72 11.84 8.72
N GLY A 20 -7.36 10.97 7.92
CA GLY A 20 -7.46 11.14 6.47
C GLY A 20 -6.31 10.54 5.68
N GLU A 21 -5.44 9.75 6.31
CA GLU A 21 -4.40 8.97 5.67
C GLU A 21 -4.57 7.48 6.00
N SER A 22 -4.36 6.61 5.03
CA SER A 22 -4.28 5.15 5.22
C SER A 22 -2.89 4.66 4.86
N LYS A 23 -2.19 4.03 5.78
CA LYS A 23 -0.85 3.48 5.60
C LYS A 23 -0.89 1.96 5.54
N LEU A 24 -0.24 1.40 4.54
CA LEU A 24 -0.05 -0.03 4.36
C LEU A 24 1.29 -0.46 4.95
N PHE A 25 1.24 -1.31 5.95
CA PHE A 25 2.40 -1.99 6.51
C PHE A 25 2.44 -3.43 6.03
N SER A 26 3.56 -3.83 5.43
CA SER A 26 3.86 -5.22 5.13
C SER A 26 4.82 -5.74 6.19
N TYR A 27 4.37 -6.69 7.02
CA TYR A 27 5.01 -7.02 8.29
C TYR A 27 5.13 -5.75 9.16
N ASN A 28 6.35 -5.21 9.33
CA ASN A 28 6.62 -4.03 10.15
C ASN A 28 7.11 -2.83 9.31
N THR A 29 7.09 -2.94 7.98
CA THR A 29 7.61 -1.92 7.08
C THR A 29 6.48 -1.22 6.36
N GLU A 30 6.45 0.10 6.42
CA GLU A 30 5.54 0.92 5.60
C GLU A 30 5.95 0.82 4.13
N VAL A 31 5.03 0.35 3.29
CA VAL A 31 5.30 0.11 1.87
C VAL A 31 4.48 1.01 0.95
N ALA A 32 3.32 1.47 1.42
CA ALA A 32 2.49 2.44 0.71
C ALA A 32 1.67 3.27 1.70
N SER A 33 1.27 4.46 1.27
CA SER A 33 0.29 5.28 1.97
C SER A 33 -0.69 5.90 0.97
N TYR A 34 -1.90 6.17 1.44
CA TYR A 34 -2.98 6.75 0.68
C TYR A 34 -3.52 7.96 1.42
N ASP A 35 -3.40 9.12 0.79
CA ASP A 35 -3.93 10.38 1.27
C ASP A 35 -5.36 10.55 0.73
N HIS A 36 -6.35 10.48 1.62
CA HIS A 36 -7.76 10.63 1.29
C HIS A 36 -8.16 12.07 1.01
N LEU A 37 -7.38 13.06 1.48
CA LEU A 37 -7.65 14.48 1.25
C LEU A 37 -7.27 14.88 -0.17
N ASN A 38 -6.12 14.40 -0.63
CA ASN A 38 -5.58 14.71 -1.97
C ASN A 38 -5.86 13.61 -3.00
N ASN A 39 -6.54 12.54 -2.61
CA ASN A 39 -6.76 11.33 -3.42
C ASN A 39 -5.45 10.83 -4.06
N LYS A 40 -4.39 10.76 -3.25
CA LYS A 40 -3.03 10.48 -3.73
C LYS A 40 -2.46 9.23 -3.09
N MET A 41 -2.11 8.27 -3.93
CA MET A 41 -1.39 7.05 -3.54
C MET A 41 0.12 7.27 -3.62
N THR A 42 0.83 6.96 -2.55
CA THR A 42 2.29 7.02 -2.48
C THR A 42 2.84 5.64 -2.19
N ILE A 43 3.72 5.14 -3.05
CA ILE A 43 4.43 3.87 -2.83
C ILE A 43 5.82 4.22 -2.27
N ASN A 44 6.11 3.77 -1.05
CA ASN A 44 7.35 4.09 -0.36
C ASN A 44 8.49 3.14 -0.70
N GLY A 45 8.19 1.93 -1.17
CA GLY A 45 9.23 0.96 -1.50
C GLY A 45 8.70 -0.42 -1.82
N TRP A 46 9.47 -1.16 -2.62
CA TRP A 46 9.17 -2.53 -3.00
C TRP A 46 10.35 -3.44 -2.66
N TYR A 47 10.12 -4.37 -1.74
CA TYR A 47 11.19 -5.22 -1.21
C TYR A 47 11.08 -6.69 -1.67
N SER A 48 9.93 -7.12 -2.21
CA SER A 48 9.72 -8.52 -2.64
C SER A 48 8.45 -8.73 -3.48
N ALA A 49 8.35 -9.87 -4.18
CA ALA A 49 7.13 -10.27 -4.89
C ALA A 49 5.87 -10.28 -3.99
N THR A 50 6.03 -10.63 -2.70
CA THR A 50 4.95 -10.59 -1.70
C THR A 50 4.49 -9.16 -1.44
N THR A 51 5.44 -8.21 -1.33
CA THR A 51 5.14 -6.79 -1.15
C THR A 51 4.33 -6.22 -2.31
N ALA A 52 4.62 -6.62 -3.56
CA ALA A 52 3.83 -6.20 -4.73
C ALA A 52 2.37 -6.67 -4.63
N ARG A 53 2.13 -7.90 -4.14
CA ARG A 53 0.76 -8.39 -3.93
C ARG A 53 0.04 -7.59 -2.86
N HIS A 54 0.71 -7.24 -1.77
CA HIS A 54 0.12 -6.41 -0.71
C HIS A 54 -0.23 -5.01 -1.23
N ILE A 55 0.67 -4.37 -1.99
CA ILE A 55 0.42 -3.07 -2.61
C ILE A 55 -0.76 -3.15 -3.58
N ASN A 56 -0.81 -4.17 -4.44
CA ASN A 56 -1.92 -4.33 -5.38
C ASN A 56 -3.25 -4.62 -4.69
N ALA A 57 -3.27 -5.38 -3.60
CA ALA A 57 -4.47 -5.57 -2.80
C ALA A 57 -4.94 -4.25 -2.15
N PHE A 58 -4.00 -3.39 -1.78
CA PHE A 58 -4.30 -2.08 -1.19
C PHE A 58 -4.83 -1.09 -2.23
N LEU A 59 -4.23 -1.07 -3.42
CA LEU A 59 -4.74 -0.31 -4.56
C LEU A 59 -6.18 -0.72 -4.89
N ASP A 60 -6.42 -2.04 -5.02
CA ASP A 60 -7.74 -2.62 -5.31
C ASP A 60 -8.78 -2.24 -4.25
N PHE A 61 -8.39 -2.23 -2.97
CA PHE A 61 -9.26 -1.85 -1.85
C PHE A 61 -9.76 -0.42 -1.92
N TYR A 62 -8.93 0.51 -2.41
CA TYR A 62 -9.30 1.93 -2.59
C TYR A 62 -9.79 2.26 -4.01
N GLY A 63 -9.92 1.26 -4.89
CA GLY A 63 -10.43 1.45 -6.26
C GLY A 63 -9.40 2.00 -7.24
N PHE A 64 -8.09 1.84 -6.96
CA PHE A 64 -7.01 2.17 -7.89
C PHE A 64 -6.66 0.98 -8.78
N ASP A 65 -6.14 1.27 -9.97
CA ASP A 65 -5.61 0.26 -10.86
C ASP A 65 -4.39 -0.45 -10.27
N LYS A 66 -4.34 -1.77 -10.49
CA LYS A 66 -3.20 -2.60 -10.09
C LYS A 66 -1.98 -2.18 -10.88
N MET A 67 -0.86 -2.11 -10.20
CA MET A 67 0.42 -1.78 -10.80
C MET A 67 1.22 -3.05 -11.10
N ASN A 68 1.91 -3.05 -12.23
CA ASN A 68 2.91 -4.05 -12.52
C ASN A 68 4.23 -3.72 -11.79
N LYS A 69 5.15 -4.69 -11.74
CA LYS A 69 6.44 -4.55 -11.04
C LYS A 69 7.21 -3.29 -11.46
N LYS A 70 7.21 -2.94 -12.75
CA LYS A 70 7.93 -1.79 -13.28
C LYS A 70 7.32 -0.48 -12.78
N GLN A 71 5.99 -0.36 -12.83
CA GLN A 71 5.27 0.81 -12.33
C GLN A 71 5.49 1.02 -10.82
N ILE A 72 5.46 -0.06 -10.02
CA ILE A 72 5.72 0.02 -8.58
C ILE A 72 7.15 0.52 -8.31
N LEU A 73 8.14 0.03 -9.08
CA LEU A 73 9.54 0.47 -8.96
C LEU A 73 9.72 1.94 -9.36
N GLU A 74 9.10 2.37 -10.45
CA GLU A 74 9.14 3.77 -10.89
C GLU A 74 8.47 4.69 -9.86
N ALA A 75 7.32 4.29 -9.30
CA ALA A 75 6.62 5.04 -8.26
C ALA A 75 7.41 5.14 -6.95
N ALA A 76 8.18 4.09 -6.60
CA ALA A 76 9.01 4.09 -5.40
C ALA A 76 10.31 4.91 -5.56
N ASN A 77 10.91 4.90 -6.75
CA ASN A 77 12.18 5.58 -7.02
C ASN A 77 12.02 7.05 -7.43
N GLY A 78 10.82 7.48 -7.83
CA GLY A 78 10.52 8.85 -8.25
C GLY A 78 10.29 9.85 -7.12
N LYS A 79 10.78 9.56 -5.89
CA LYS A 79 10.75 10.50 -4.77
C LYS A 79 11.81 11.60 -4.92
#